data_AF-A0A2U1IVA0-F1
#
_entry.id   AF-A0A2U1IVA0-F1
#
_cell.length_a   1.000
_cell.length_b   1.000
_cell.length_c   1.000
_cell.angle_alpha   90.00
_cell.angle_beta   90.00
_cell.angle_gamma   90.00
#
_symmetry.space_group_name_H-M   'P 1'
#
loop_
_entity.id
_entity.type
_entity.pdbx_description
1 polymer ?
#
loop_
_entity_poly.entity_id
_entity_poly.type
_entity_poly.pdbx_seq_one_letter_code
_entity_poly.pdbx_strand_id
1 'polypeptide(L)'
;MNTHNKNPNNTKYTGFVFQSPSSKSKISKKLYEFAKNISGGYILDLFHYFIDKNKNGKDIKIYLDESFEENKIALNILSMHNNLEKNTFQKSNILSLIADSKSRDGLKKMGFKISNSQYTLAKIKAQNKIFSVTKKIAGIKGKSDAGDPKTKSLILKYLYLNSRNSRYQCYIKNNNKRTQTPVRFLDKSKNDIYLDNISNNPNLHISLDSFYKMIPNNFKKGKKKTDMCPVCHKEKINEKKLHMSEQYRLSSYYYIQSLKIEVDFYKKHYNS
;
A
#
# COMPACT_ATOMS: atom_id res chain seq x y z
N MET A 1 35.05 -40.12 -66.50
CA MET A 1 36.02 -39.26 -65.76
C MET A 1 35.90 -37.85 -66.33
N ASN A 2 35.62 -36.77 -65.62
CA ASN A 2 35.43 -36.52 -64.20
C ASN A 2 34.43 -35.38 -64.06
N THR A 3 33.50 -35.55 -63.14
CA THR A 3 32.48 -34.61 -62.67
C THR A 3 33.11 -33.47 -61.87
N HIS A 4 32.92 -32.21 -62.28
CA HIS A 4 33.10 -31.06 -61.39
C HIS A 4 31.77 -30.59 -60.81
N ASN A 5 31.41 -31.30 -59.74
CA ASN A 5 30.82 -30.85 -58.49
C ASN A 5 30.31 -29.38 -58.45
N LYS A 6 29.00 -29.19 -58.57
CA LYS A 6 28.31 -27.97 -58.13
C LYS A 6 28.16 -28.03 -56.61
N ASN A 7 29.00 -27.30 -55.89
CA ASN A 7 28.85 -27.09 -54.45
C ASN A 7 27.65 -26.14 -54.19
N PRO A 8 26.58 -26.54 -53.48
CA PRO A 8 25.37 -25.72 -53.31
C PRO A 8 25.49 -24.61 -52.25
N ASN A 9 26.63 -24.46 -51.58
CA ASN A 9 26.73 -23.71 -50.32
C ASN A 9 27.45 -22.35 -50.44
N ASN A 10 27.02 -21.48 -51.35
CA ASN A 10 27.48 -20.08 -51.36
C ASN A 10 26.32 -19.09 -51.46
N THR A 11 25.33 -19.22 -50.59
CA THR A 11 24.39 -18.12 -50.32
C THR A 11 25.09 -17.08 -49.45
N LYS A 12 25.78 -16.13 -50.10
CA LYS A 12 26.18 -14.86 -49.47
C LYS A 12 24.97 -14.30 -48.71
N TYR A 13 25.17 -13.91 -47.45
CA TYR A 13 24.16 -13.26 -46.61
C TYR A 13 23.65 -11.96 -47.25
N THR A 14 22.60 -12.03 -48.09
CA THR A 14 21.97 -10.89 -48.77
C THR A 14 20.73 -10.37 -48.03
N GLY A 15 20.76 -10.40 -46.70
CA GLY A 15 19.67 -9.87 -45.87
C GLY A 15 19.59 -8.35 -45.94
N PHE A 16 18.38 -7.79 -45.94
CA PHE A 16 18.14 -6.34 -45.90
C PHE A 16 18.93 -5.64 -44.78
N VAL A 17 19.16 -6.32 -43.66
CA VAL A 17 19.94 -5.86 -42.50
C VAL A 17 21.35 -5.39 -42.88
N PHE A 18 22.05 -6.11 -43.76
CA PHE A 18 23.46 -5.89 -44.11
C PHE A 18 23.68 -4.83 -45.20
N GLN A 19 22.59 -4.22 -45.71
CA GLN A 19 22.68 -3.20 -46.74
C GLN A 19 22.90 -1.79 -46.16
N SER A 20 23.55 -0.92 -46.95
CA SER A 20 23.71 0.50 -46.61
C SER A 20 22.34 1.21 -46.54
N PRO A 21 22.22 2.30 -45.76
CA PRO A 21 20.97 3.08 -45.69
C PRO A 21 20.47 3.55 -47.07
N SER A 22 21.38 3.96 -47.97
CA SER A 22 21.03 4.38 -49.32
C SER A 22 20.46 3.24 -50.17
N SER A 23 21.02 2.03 -50.04
CA SER A 23 20.52 0.84 -50.73
C SER A 23 19.15 0.43 -50.22
N LYS A 24 18.95 0.43 -48.89
CA LYS A 24 17.66 0.17 -48.23
C LYS A 24 16.59 1.15 -48.71
N SER A 25 16.92 2.44 -48.78
CA SER A 25 16.00 3.47 -49.25
C SER A 25 15.60 3.27 -50.72
N LYS A 26 16.58 2.98 -51.61
CA LYS A 26 16.30 2.68 -53.02
C LYS A 26 15.41 1.46 -53.20
N ILE A 27 15.64 0.38 -52.44
CA ILE A 27 14.83 -0.82 -52.49
C ILE A 27 13.42 -0.56 -51.96
N SER A 28 13.29 0.18 -50.85
CA SER A 28 11.99 0.56 -50.28
C SER A 28 11.18 1.40 -51.25
N LYS A 29 11.82 2.35 -51.95
CA LYS A 29 11.16 3.15 -53.00
C LYS A 29 10.66 2.28 -54.15
N LYS A 30 11.47 1.34 -54.65
CA LYS A 30 11.04 0.40 -55.69
C LYS A 30 9.86 -0.45 -55.24
N LEU A 31 9.89 -0.92 -53.99
CA LEU A 31 8.83 -1.74 -53.41
C LEU A 31 7.52 -0.93 -53.25
N TYR A 32 7.63 0.34 -52.86
CA TYR A 32 6.50 1.26 -52.77
C TYR A 32 5.87 1.56 -54.13
N GLU A 33 6.68 1.87 -55.15
CA GLU A 33 6.17 2.08 -56.52
C GLU A 33 5.53 0.81 -57.09
N PHE A 34 6.13 -0.36 -56.82
CA PHE A 34 5.54 -1.63 -57.20
C PHE A 34 4.18 -1.84 -56.53
N ALA A 35 4.10 -1.64 -55.20
CA ALA A 35 2.86 -1.72 -54.43
C ALA A 35 1.79 -0.75 -54.94
N LYS A 36 2.18 0.49 -55.28
CA LYS A 36 1.30 1.50 -55.87
C LYS A 36 0.71 1.05 -57.19
N ASN A 37 1.53 0.47 -58.06
CA ASN A 37 1.09 -0.01 -59.37
C ASN A 37 0.12 -1.18 -59.25
N ILE A 38 0.43 -2.18 -58.41
CA ILE A 38 -0.44 -3.37 -58.28
C ILE A 38 -1.74 -3.09 -57.51
N SER A 39 -1.73 -2.11 -56.60
CA SER A 39 -2.92 -1.70 -55.84
C SER A 39 -3.79 -0.68 -56.56
N GLY A 40 -3.39 -0.19 -57.74
CA GLY A 40 -4.11 0.88 -58.43
C GLY A 40 -4.16 2.19 -57.63
N GLY A 41 -3.16 2.43 -56.77
CA GLY A 41 -3.09 3.59 -55.88
C GLY A 41 -3.54 3.34 -54.44
N TYR A 42 -4.20 2.21 -54.14
CA TYR A 42 -4.67 1.85 -52.79
C TYR A 42 -3.61 1.10 -51.97
N ILE A 43 -2.46 1.74 -51.77
CA ILE A 43 -1.27 1.13 -51.16
C ILE A 43 -1.53 0.66 -49.72
N LEU A 44 -2.23 1.47 -48.94
CA LEU A 44 -2.52 1.17 -47.53
C LEU A 44 -3.37 -0.09 -47.40
N ASP A 45 -4.41 -0.23 -48.22
CA ASP A 45 -5.31 -1.39 -48.19
C ASP A 45 -4.56 -2.68 -48.55
N LEU A 46 -3.64 -2.60 -49.53
CA LEU A 46 -2.80 -3.72 -49.89
C LEU A 46 -1.86 -4.13 -48.73
N PHE A 47 -1.25 -3.16 -48.04
CA PHE A 47 -0.41 -3.46 -46.89
C PHE A 47 -1.21 -3.98 -45.70
N HIS A 48 -2.41 -3.44 -45.43
CA HIS A 48 -3.30 -3.97 -44.40
C HIS A 48 -3.72 -5.40 -44.73
N TYR A 49 -4.13 -5.68 -45.96
CA TYR A 49 -4.44 -7.04 -46.41
C TYR A 49 -3.24 -7.97 -46.23
N PHE A 50 -2.05 -7.53 -46.64
CA PHE A 50 -0.83 -8.32 -46.48
C PHE A 50 -0.56 -8.63 -45.00
N ILE A 51 -0.56 -7.62 -44.13
CA ILE A 51 -0.23 -7.78 -42.71
C ILE A 51 -1.30 -8.59 -41.96
N ASP A 52 -2.59 -8.33 -42.23
CA ASP A 52 -3.69 -8.90 -41.43
C ASP A 52 -4.23 -10.22 -41.96
N LYS A 53 -4.19 -10.44 -43.29
CA LYS A 53 -4.82 -11.60 -43.93
C LYS A 53 -3.80 -12.60 -44.47
N ASN A 54 -2.63 -12.16 -44.97
CA ASN A 54 -1.63 -13.07 -45.52
C ASN A 54 -0.92 -13.87 -44.40
N LYS A 55 -0.70 -15.17 -44.63
CA LYS A 55 0.00 -16.05 -43.68
C LYS A 55 1.38 -15.50 -43.29
N ASN A 56 2.15 -14.99 -44.26
CA ASN A 56 3.50 -14.48 -44.03
C ASN A 56 3.50 -13.07 -43.42
N GLY A 57 2.44 -12.28 -43.66
CA GLY A 57 2.34 -10.93 -43.11
C GLY A 57 1.93 -10.92 -41.63
N LYS A 58 1.21 -11.93 -41.17
CA LYS A 58 0.88 -12.12 -39.74
C LYS A 58 2.13 -12.25 -38.87
N ASP A 59 3.17 -12.90 -39.37
CA ASP A 59 4.45 -13.02 -38.67
C ASP A 59 5.14 -11.65 -38.53
N ILE A 60 5.00 -10.79 -39.55
CA ILE A 60 5.55 -9.43 -39.56
C ILE A 60 4.78 -8.52 -38.59
N LYS A 61 3.47 -8.74 -38.42
CA LYS A 61 2.61 -7.97 -37.51
C LYS A 61 3.16 -7.95 -36.07
N ILE A 62 3.76 -9.04 -35.61
CA ILE A 62 4.39 -9.15 -34.28
C ILE A 62 5.55 -8.15 -34.11
N TYR A 63 6.25 -7.82 -35.20
CA TYR A 63 7.38 -6.88 -35.18
C TYR A 63 6.97 -5.43 -35.43
N LEU A 64 5.79 -5.18 -36.00
CA LEU A 64 5.26 -3.84 -36.28
C LEU A 64 4.39 -3.30 -35.14
N ASP A 65 3.93 -4.16 -34.24
CA ASP A 65 3.12 -3.78 -33.09
C ASP A 65 3.98 -3.04 -32.05
N GLU A 66 3.50 -1.91 -31.51
CA GLU A 66 4.22 -1.14 -30.46
C GLU A 66 4.53 -2.02 -29.23
N SER A 67 3.74 -3.07 -29.05
CA SER A 67 3.98 -4.13 -28.08
C SER A 67 5.36 -4.79 -28.20
N PHE A 68 6.00 -4.78 -29.38
CA PHE A 68 7.33 -5.36 -29.59
C PHE A 68 8.44 -4.63 -28.81
N GLU A 69 8.49 -3.30 -28.90
CA GLU A 69 9.50 -2.50 -28.17
C GLU A 69 9.22 -2.52 -26.66
N GLU A 70 7.95 -2.44 -26.25
CA GLU A 70 7.57 -2.60 -24.84
C GLU A 70 7.96 -3.98 -24.29
N ASN A 71 7.75 -5.04 -25.07
CA ASN A 71 8.15 -6.40 -24.70
C ASN A 71 9.66 -6.54 -24.61
N LYS A 72 10.41 -5.93 -25.54
CA LYS A 72 11.88 -5.92 -25.51
C LYS A 72 12.42 -5.21 -24.27
N ILE A 73 11.82 -4.07 -23.90
CA ILE A 73 12.14 -3.36 -22.66
C ILE A 73 11.80 -4.24 -21.45
N ALA A 74 10.64 -4.88 -21.43
CA ALA A 74 10.23 -5.79 -20.36
C ALA A 74 11.19 -6.99 -20.21
N LEU A 75 11.67 -7.56 -21.31
CA LEU A 75 12.66 -8.64 -21.32
C LEU A 75 14.03 -8.18 -20.79
N ASN A 76 14.45 -6.96 -21.12
CA ASN A 76 15.67 -6.39 -20.56
C ASN A 76 15.54 -6.17 -19.04
N ILE A 77 14.40 -5.65 -18.58
CA ILE A 77 14.11 -5.48 -17.14
C ILE A 77 14.10 -6.85 -16.43
N LEU A 78 13.51 -7.88 -17.06
CA LEU A 78 13.51 -9.25 -16.56
C LEU A 78 14.93 -9.79 -16.42
N SER A 79 15.78 -9.61 -17.43
CA SER A 79 17.18 -10.02 -17.41
C SER A 79 17.93 -9.35 -16.26
N MET A 80 17.79 -8.03 -16.12
CA MET A 80 18.38 -7.29 -15.00
C MET A 80 17.89 -7.81 -13.63
N HIS A 81 16.57 -8.04 -13.49
CA HIS A 81 16.00 -8.56 -12.26
C HIS A 81 16.52 -9.95 -11.89
N ASN A 82 16.69 -10.83 -12.89
CA ASN A 82 17.14 -12.20 -12.69
C ASN A 82 18.64 -12.30 -12.39
N ASN A 83 19.46 -11.40 -12.95
CA ASN A 83 20.90 -11.33 -12.70
C ASN A 83 21.25 -10.82 -11.29
N LEU A 84 20.31 -10.19 -10.60
CA LEU A 84 20.51 -9.80 -9.20
C LEU A 84 20.47 -10.99 -8.24
N GLU A 85 21.31 -10.95 -7.21
CA GLU A 85 21.31 -11.90 -6.11
C GLU A 85 19.94 -11.99 -5.42
N LYS A 86 19.64 -13.18 -4.88
CA LYS A 86 18.41 -13.42 -4.11
C LYS A 86 18.32 -12.43 -2.94
N ASN A 87 17.10 -11.94 -2.69
CA ASN A 87 16.76 -11.04 -1.56
C ASN A 87 17.43 -9.66 -1.54
N THR A 88 17.97 -9.17 -2.66
CA THR A 88 18.47 -7.80 -2.76
C THR A 88 17.33 -6.76 -2.84
N PHE A 89 17.51 -5.60 -2.20
CA PHE A 89 16.55 -4.49 -2.28
C PHE A 89 16.41 -3.98 -3.72
N GLN A 90 17.48 -4.12 -4.51
CA GLN A 90 17.55 -3.73 -5.91
C GLN A 90 16.53 -4.48 -6.78
N LYS A 91 16.16 -5.74 -6.45
CA LYS A 91 15.11 -6.46 -7.21
C LYS A 91 13.79 -5.70 -7.21
N SER A 92 13.37 -5.19 -6.05
CA SER A 92 12.14 -4.39 -5.95
C SER A 92 12.24 -3.03 -6.64
N ASN A 93 13.44 -2.47 -6.77
CA ASN A 93 13.69 -1.22 -7.50
C ASN A 93 13.62 -1.42 -9.02
N ILE A 94 14.17 -2.52 -9.53
CA ILE A 94 14.08 -2.86 -10.95
C ILE A 94 12.64 -3.24 -11.30
N LEU A 95 11.99 -4.01 -10.44
CA LEU A 95 10.60 -4.41 -10.64
C LEU A 95 9.63 -3.23 -10.67
N SER A 96 9.92 -2.11 -9.97
CA SER A 96 9.03 -0.95 -9.98
C SER A 96 8.91 -0.28 -11.35
N LEU A 97 9.83 -0.55 -12.29
CA LEU A 97 9.74 -0.05 -13.66
C LEU A 97 8.54 -0.64 -14.43
N ILE A 98 8.07 -1.83 -14.05
CA ILE A 98 6.98 -2.55 -14.73
C ILE A 98 5.82 -2.92 -13.80
N ALA A 99 5.97 -2.72 -12.49
CA ALA A 99 4.98 -3.16 -11.49
C ALA A 99 3.63 -2.41 -11.56
N ASP A 100 3.60 -1.22 -12.17
CA ASP A 100 2.38 -0.43 -12.32
C ASP A 100 1.54 -0.89 -13.54
N SER A 101 2.20 -1.34 -14.61
CA SER A 101 1.54 -1.73 -15.86
C SER A 101 1.08 -3.20 -15.89
N LYS A 102 1.65 -4.07 -15.05
CA LYS A 102 1.32 -5.50 -15.02
C LYS A 102 0.93 -5.98 -13.63
N SER A 103 -0.04 -6.89 -13.59
CA SER A 103 -0.39 -7.61 -12.36
C SER A 103 0.76 -8.56 -11.95
N ARG A 104 0.80 -8.92 -10.67
CA ARG A 104 1.77 -9.88 -10.14
C ARG A 104 1.76 -11.19 -10.93
N ASP A 105 0.59 -11.69 -11.27
CA ASP A 105 0.44 -12.96 -11.99
C ASP A 105 0.86 -12.81 -13.46
N GLY A 106 0.63 -11.64 -14.07
CA GLY A 106 1.18 -11.32 -15.39
C GLY A 106 2.70 -11.31 -15.41
N LEU A 107 3.34 -10.72 -14.39
CA LEU A 107 4.80 -10.72 -14.26
C LEU A 107 5.36 -12.13 -14.02
N LYS A 108 4.68 -12.96 -13.24
CA LYS A 108 5.07 -14.37 -13.08
C LYS A 108 5.00 -15.15 -14.39
N LYS A 109 3.95 -14.94 -15.18
CA LYS A 109 3.83 -15.54 -16.54
C LYS A 109 4.95 -15.08 -17.47
N MET A 110 5.43 -13.84 -17.33
CA MET A 110 6.60 -13.33 -18.06
C MET A 110 7.94 -13.90 -17.57
N GLY A 111 7.97 -14.68 -16.47
CA GLY A 111 9.18 -15.32 -15.96
C GLY A 111 9.85 -14.61 -14.78
N PHE A 112 9.24 -13.56 -14.22
CA PHE A 112 9.77 -12.89 -13.03
C PHE A 112 9.68 -13.77 -11.78
N LYS A 113 10.82 -14.00 -11.11
CA LYS A 113 10.89 -14.72 -9.82
C LYS A 113 10.64 -13.76 -8.65
N ILE A 114 9.37 -13.51 -8.33
CA ILE A 114 8.95 -12.47 -7.37
C ILE A 114 8.15 -13.02 -6.18
N SER A 115 8.45 -12.51 -4.97
CA SER A 115 7.63 -12.73 -3.77
C SER A 115 6.48 -11.71 -3.65
N ASN A 116 5.52 -11.97 -2.76
CA ASN A 116 4.41 -11.04 -2.49
C ASN A 116 4.92 -9.70 -1.95
N SER A 117 5.80 -9.73 -0.96
CA SER A 117 6.35 -8.52 -0.35
C SER A 117 7.16 -7.70 -1.35
N GLN A 118 7.92 -8.34 -2.23
CA GLN A 118 8.68 -7.68 -3.28
C GLN A 118 7.77 -6.96 -4.28
N TYR A 119 6.70 -7.62 -4.74
CA TYR A 119 5.74 -7.00 -5.66
C TYR A 119 5.03 -5.80 -5.01
N THR A 120 4.55 -5.93 -3.78
CA THR A 120 3.89 -4.83 -3.08
C THR A 120 4.82 -3.62 -2.92
N LEU A 121 6.09 -3.85 -2.55
CA LEU A 121 7.08 -2.77 -2.46
C LEU A 121 7.37 -2.12 -3.82
N ALA A 122 7.51 -2.91 -4.88
CA ALA A 122 7.74 -2.40 -6.22
C ALA A 122 6.57 -1.56 -6.72
N LYS A 123 5.34 -2.00 -6.47
CA LYS A 123 4.12 -1.27 -6.84
C LYS A 123 4.02 0.07 -6.12
N ILE A 124 4.28 0.09 -4.81
CA ILE A 124 4.28 1.35 -4.05
C ILE A 124 5.37 2.31 -4.57
N LYS A 125 6.57 1.80 -4.89
CA LYS A 125 7.64 2.62 -5.48
C LYS A 125 7.23 3.22 -6.82
N ALA A 126 6.59 2.42 -7.68
CA ALA A 126 6.12 2.84 -8.99
C ALA A 126 5.05 3.95 -8.87
N GLN A 127 4.05 3.74 -8.01
CA GLN A 127 2.98 4.72 -7.75
C GLN A 127 3.51 6.05 -7.23
N ASN A 128 4.55 6.03 -6.40
CA ASN A 128 5.20 7.24 -5.88
C ASN A 128 6.27 7.81 -6.82
N LYS A 129 6.41 7.28 -8.05
CA LYS A 129 7.42 7.68 -9.05
C LYS A 129 8.86 7.64 -8.51
N ILE A 130 9.15 6.68 -7.63
CA ILE A 130 10.47 6.53 -7.01
C ILE A 130 11.28 5.47 -7.76
N PHE A 131 12.02 5.91 -8.77
CA PHE A 131 12.85 5.04 -9.60
C PHE A 131 14.32 5.25 -9.29
N SER A 132 14.85 4.50 -8.31
CA SER A 132 16.30 4.48 -8.05
C SER A 132 16.79 3.04 -8.10
N VAL A 133 17.73 2.76 -9.00
CA VAL A 133 18.28 1.41 -9.18
C VAL A 133 19.20 1.03 -8.02
N THR A 134 20.06 1.95 -7.61
CA THR A 134 21.17 1.69 -6.67
C THR A 134 20.87 2.07 -5.22
N LYS A 135 20.04 3.09 -4.98
CA LYS A 135 19.78 3.56 -3.62
C LYS A 135 18.75 2.67 -2.94
N LYS A 136 19.09 2.23 -1.73
CA LYS A 136 18.12 1.65 -0.81
C LYS A 136 17.21 2.77 -0.33
N ILE A 137 16.04 2.89 -0.92
CA ILE A 137 15.03 3.85 -0.46
C ILE A 137 14.50 3.34 0.87
N ALA A 138 14.91 3.99 1.96
CA ALA A 138 14.34 3.80 3.29
C ALA A 138 13.00 4.51 3.35
N GLY A 139 11.93 3.78 3.68
CA GLY A 139 10.62 4.33 4.03
C GLY A 139 9.95 5.14 2.91
N ILE A 140 8.95 4.56 2.27
CA ILE A 140 7.99 5.37 1.50
C ILE A 140 7.34 6.35 2.49
N LYS A 141 7.62 7.65 2.33
CA LYS A 141 6.92 8.73 3.04
C LYS A 141 5.43 8.60 2.74
N GLY A 142 4.63 8.42 3.79
CA GLY A 142 3.20 8.13 3.69
C GLY A 142 2.73 7.09 4.71
N LYS A 143 3.63 6.28 5.26
CA LYS A 143 3.33 5.59 6.53
C LYS A 143 3.53 6.60 7.65
N SER A 144 2.47 6.91 8.39
CA SER A 144 2.60 7.51 9.72
C SER A 144 3.48 6.56 10.52
N ASP A 145 4.75 6.91 10.68
CA ASP A 145 5.65 6.09 11.47
C ASP A 145 5.13 6.05 12.91
N ALA A 146 5.14 4.85 13.50
CA ALA A 146 4.76 4.66 14.89
C ALA A 146 5.59 5.52 15.87
N GLY A 147 6.71 6.08 15.42
CA GLY A 147 7.56 7.00 16.18
C GLY A 147 7.30 8.49 15.93
N ASP A 148 6.44 8.86 14.97
CA ASP A 148 6.16 10.27 14.67
C ASP A 148 5.46 10.96 15.86
N PRO A 149 6.01 12.08 16.39
CA PRO A 149 5.42 12.82 17.49
C PRO A 149 3.96 13.23 17.26
N LYS A 150 3.58 13.56 16.02
CA LYS A 150 2.20 13.96 15.68
C LYS A 150 1.25 12.76 15.74
N THR A 151 1.68 11.63 15.21
CA THR A 151 0.93 10.37 15.31
C THR A 151 0.72 9.94 16.77
N LYS A 152 1.77 10.05 17.59
CA LYS A 152 1.70 9.72 19.02
C LYS A 152 0.77 10.66 19.79
N SER A 153 0.82 11.97 19.52
CA SER A 153 -0.07 12.94 20.17
C SER A 153 -1.54 12.72 19.80
N LEU A 154 -1.81 12.36 18.54
CA LEU A 154 -3.15 12.01 18.07
C LEU A 154 -3.69 10.76 18.78
N ILE A 155 -2.91 9.68 18.84
CA ILE A 155 -3.29 8.45 19.55
C ILE A 155 -3.58 8.73 21.03
N LEU A 156 -2.72 9.52 21.68
CA LEU A 156 -2.93 9.95 23.06
C LEU A 156 -4.23 10.72 23.23
N LYS A 157 -4.55 11.67 22.33
CA LYS A 157 -5.81 12.42 22.34
C LYS A 157 -7.01 11.48 22.32
N TYR A 158 -7.03 10.49 21.43
CA TYR A 158 -8.12 9.50 21.34
C TYR A 158 -8.21 8.61 22.59
N LEU A 159 -7.08 8.23 23.17
CA LEU A 159 -7.06 7.48 24.44
C LEU A 159 -7.62 8.33 25.59
N TYR A 160 -7.32 9.62 25.66
CA TYR A 160 -7.88 10.52 26.67
C TYR A 160 -9.39 10.68 26.54
N LEU A 161 -9.89 10.84 25.30
CA LEU A 161 -11.33 10.96 25.02
C LEU A 161 -12.11 9.70 25.39
N ASN A 162 -11.49 8.52 25.25
CA ASN A 162 -12.10 7.22 25.54
C ASN A 162 -11.63 6.63 26.87
N SER A 163 -11.28 7.46 27.85
CA SER A 163 -10.87 6.99 29.17
C SER A 163 -11.22 7.92 30.30
N ARG A 164 -11.26 7.37 31.51
CA ARG A 164 -11.53 8.09 32.76
C ARG A 164 -10.39 7.95 33.75
N ASN A 165 -10.14 9.00 34.52
CA ASN A 165 -9.17 8.94 35.61
C ASN A 165 -9.64 7.97 36.70
N SER A 166 -8.71 7.13 37.14
CA SER A 166 -8.88 6.32 38.33
C SER A 166 -8.29 7.01 39.55
N ARG A 167 -8.68 6.54 40.74
CA ARG A 167 -7.97 6.87 41.99
C ARG A 167 -6.69 6.07 42.15
N TYR A 168 -6.50 5.01 41.34
CA TYR A 168 -5.31 4.20 41.37
C TYR A 168 -4.13 4.90 40.68
N GLN A 169 -2.94 4.71 41.26
CA GLN A 169 -1.68 5.16 40.71
C GLN A 169 -0.88 3.95 40.20
N CYS A 170 -0.03 4.16 39.20
CA CYS A 170 0.91 3.15 38.74
C CYS A 170 2.29 3.75 38.50
N TYR A 171 3.32 2.92 38.56
CA TYR A 171 4.68 3.35 38.24
C TYR A 171 4.97 3.09 36.76
N ILE A 172 5.37 4.14 36.07
CA ILE A 172 5.88 4.05 34.69
C ILE A 172 7.40 4.23 34.76
N LYS A 173 8.14 3.31 34.14
CA LYS A 173 9.59 3.42 34.00
C LYS A 173 9.90 4.22 32.74
N ASN A 174 10.42 5.43 32.91
CA ASN A 174 10.94 6.26 31.81
C ASN A 174 12.42 6.55 32.09
N ASN A 175 13.30 6.14 31.18
CA ASN A 175 14.76 6.41 31.26
C ASN A 175 15.36 6.16 32.65
N ASN A 176 15.15 4.94 33.18
CA ASN A 176 15.60 4.48 34.51
C ASN A 176 15.01 5.21 35.73
N LYS A 177 14.14 6.21 35.55
CA LYS A 177 13.36 6.83 36.63
C LYS A 177 11.95 6.24 36.67
N ARG A 178 11.45 5.96 37.88
CA ARG A 178 10.07 5.51 38.10
C ARG A 178 9.23 6.72 38.50
N THR A 179 8.29 7.12 37.65
CA THR A 179 7.34 8.18 37.96
C THR A 179 5.99 7.58 38.30
N GLN A 180 5.37 8.08 39.36
CA GLN A 180 4.01 7.74 39.73
C GLN A 180 3.05 8.49 38.79
N THR A 181 2.10 7.77 38.18
CA THR A 181 1.18 8.33 37.18
C THR A 181 -0.21 7.73 37.38
N PRO A 182 -1.29 8.54 37.27
CA PRO A 182 -2.64 8.05 37.48
C PRO A 182 -3.02 7.02 36.43
N VAL A 183 -3.65 5.94 36.88
CA VAL A 183 -4.24 4.92 36.00
C VAL A 183 -5.48 5.54 35.35
N ARG A 184 -5.64 5.29 34.05
CA ARG A 184 -6.85 5.63 33.32
C ARG A 184 -7.53 4.37 32.85
N PHE A 185 -8.83 4.25 33.13
CA PHE A 185 -9.63 3.13 32.65
C PHE A 185 -10.23 3.46 31.28
N LEU A 186 -10.05 2.57 30.31
CA LEU A 186 -10.61 2.70 28.98
C LEU A 186 -12.11 2.39 29.00
N ASP A 187 -12.89 3.24 28.33
CA ASP A 187 -14.35 3.12 28.24
C ASP A 187 -14.80 2.20 27.12
N LYS A 188 -13.93 2.05 26.11
CA LYS A 188 -14.09 1.14 24.98
C LYS A 188 -12.95 0.14 24.93
N SER A 189 -13.10 -0.92 24.14
CA SER A 189 -11.98 -1.83 23.91
C SER A 189 -10.86 -1.11 23.14
N LYS A 190 -9.62 -1.59 23.28
CA LYS A 190 -8.50 -1.02 22.50
C LYS A 190 -8.74 -1.15 20.99
N ASN A 191 -9.45 -2.19 20.57
CA ASN A 191 -9.80 -2.41 19.17
C ASN A 191 -10.82 -1.37 18.69
N ASP A 192 -11.84 -1.08 19.48
CA ASP A 192 -12.85 -0.07 19.09
C ASP A 192 -12.24 1.32 19.03
N ILE A 193 -11.36 1.66 19.98
CA ILE A 193 -10.62 2.94 19.95
C ILE A 193 -9.73 3.02 18.71
N TYR A 194 -9.12 1.90 18.29
CA TYR A 194 -8.34 1.85 17.06
C TYR A 194 -9.23 2.08 15.83
N LEU A 195 -10.37 1.38 15.73
CA LEU A 195 -11.31 1.53 14.62
C LEU A 195 -11.85 2.97 14.53
N ASP A 196 -12.23 3.56 15.67
CA ASP A 196 -12.66 4.97 15.75
C ASP A 196 -11.55 5.91 15.26
N ASN A 197 -10.30 5.68 15.66
CA ASN A 197 -9.17 6.52 15.29
C ASN A 197 -8.86 6.45 13.78
N ILE A 198 -8.92 5.25 13.18
CA ILE A 198 -8.70 5.07 11.73
C ILE A 198 -9.88 5.65 10.93
N SER A 199 -11.12 5.44 11.38
CA SER A 199 -12.29 5.98 10.70
C SER A 199 -12.29 7.51 10.68
N ASN A 200 -11.83 8.16 11.75
CA ASN A 200 -11.77 9.62 11.83
C ASN A 200 -10.49 10.22 11.25
N ASN A 201 -9.47 9.40 10.96
CA ASN A 201 -8.20 9.84 10.39
C ASN A 201 -7.76 8.88 9.27
N PRO A 202 -8.38 8.92 8.08
CA PRO A 202 -8.12 7.95 7.00
C PRO A 202 -6.67 7.98 6.47
N ASN A 203 -5.96 9.10 6.68
CA ASN A 203 -4.55 9.25 6.32
C ASN A 203 -3.58 8.66 7.37
N LEU A 204 -4.11 8.17 8.50
CA LEU A 204 -3.32 7.55 9.56
C LEU A 204 -3.09 6.07 9.20
N HIS A 205 -1.90 5.78 8.68
CA HIS A 205 -1.51 4.43 8.30
C HIS A 205 -0.69 3.73 9.40
N ILE A 206 -1.35 3.38 10.51
CA ILE A 206 -0.75 2.56 11.59
C ILE A 206 -1.41 1.17 11.61
N SER A 207 -0.62 0.12 11.85
CA SER A 207 -1.19 -1.20 12.13
C SER A 207 -1.74 -1.28 13.56
N LEU A 208 -2.66 -2.22 13.80
CA LEU A 208 -3.18 -2.52 15.13
C LEU A 208 -2.07 -2.85 16.15
N ASP A 209 -1.06 -3.62 15.74
CA ASP A 209 0.09 -3.94 16.60
C ASP A 209 0.91 -2.71 16.96
N SER A 210 1.13 -1.82 16.00
CA SER A 210 1.84 -0.56 16.23
C SER A 210 1.04 0.35 17.16
N PHE A 211 -0.27 0.41 16.98
CA PHE A 211 -1.18 1.12 17.87
C PHE A 211 -1.07 0.59 19.31
N TYR A 212 -1.15 -0.72 19.53
CA TYR A 212 -1.06 -1.30 20.87
C TYR A 212 0.27 -1.02 21.57
N LYS A 213 1.39 -1.03 20.83
CA LYS A 213 2.71 -0.66 21.36
C LYS A 213 2.80 0.81 21.77
N MET A 214 2.00 1.69 21.17
CA MET A 214 1.98 3.11 21.49
C MET A 214 1.10 3.48 22.70
N ILE A 215 0.23 2.57 23.14
CA ILE A 215 -0.64 2.81 24.30
C ILE A 215 0.24 2.82 25.56
N PRO A 216 0.24 3.92 26.34
CA PRO A 216 0.99 3.96 27.58
C PRO A 216 0.44 2.98 28.63
N ASN A 217 1.32 2.42 29.45
CA ASN A 217 0.98 1.37 30.43
C ASN A 217 -0.01 1.80 31.52
N ASN A 218 -0.23 3.11 31.71
CA ASN A 218 -1.22 3.61 32.65
C ASN A 218 -2.66 3.55 32.10
N PHE A 219 -2.87 3.34 30.80
CA PHE A 219 -4.19 3.08 30.23
C PHE A 219 -4.52 1.59 30.35
N LYS A 220 -5.51 1.28 31.19
CA LYS A 220 -5.86 -0.10 31.55
C LYS A 220 -7.32 -0.39 31.27
N LYS A 221 -7.64 -1.67 31.04
CA LYS A 221 -9.04 -2.14 31.06
C LYS A 221 -9.50 -2.21 32.52
N GLY A 222 -10.66 -1.65 32.82
CA GLY A 222 -11.29 -1.81 34.13
C GLY A 222 -11.56 -3.28 34.44
N LYS A 223 -11.49 -3.67 35.72
CA LYS A 223 -11.84 -5.03 36.17
C LYS A 223 -13.16 -5.08 36.93
N LYS A 224 -13.47 -4.04 37.71
CA LYS A 224 -14.74 -3.95 38.46
C LYS A 224 -15.82 -3.33 37.56
N LYS A 225 -17.10 -3.65 37.80
CA LYS A 225 -18.25 -3.10 37.04
C LYS A 225 -18.21 -1.57 36.96
N THR A 226 -17.82 -0.89 38.04
CA THR A 226 -17.66 0.58 38.09
C THR A 226 -16.42 1.12 37.40
N ASP A 227 -15.41 0.29 37.16
CA ASP A 227 -14.23 0.67 36.37
C ASP A 227 -14.49 0.47 34.87
N MET A 228 -15.30 -0.53 34.53
CA MET A 228 -15.65 -0.90 33.15
C MET A 228 -16.79 -0.04 32.58
N CYS A 229 -17.78 0.32 33.40
CA CYS A 229 -18.97 1.03 32.93
C CYS A 229 -18.90 2.55 33.25
N PRO A 230 -19.02 3.43 32.23
CA PRO A 230 -19.19 4.88 32.40
C PRO A 230 -20.36 5.26 33.30
N VAL A 231 -21.48 4.58 33.13
CA VAL A 231 -22.74 4.85 33.83
C VAL A 231 -22.60 4.52 35.31
N CYS A 232 -22.15 3.30 35.66
CA CYS A 232 -21.94 2.88 37.05
C CYS A 232 -20.87 3.71 37.78
N HIS A 233 -19.92 4.32 37.06
CA HIS A 233 -18.95 5.23 37.67
C HIS A 233 -19.54 6.58 38.01
N LYS A 234 -20.35 7.15 37.09
CA LYS A 234 -21.08 8.40 37.32
C LYS A 234 -22.04 8.26 38.49
N GLU A 235 -22.73 7.13 38.59
CA GLU A 235 -23.56 6.76 39.73
C GLU A 235 -22.82 6.92 41.06
N LYS A 236 -21.69 6.22 41.25
CA LYS A 236 -20.90 6.31 42.48
C LYS A 236 -20.39 7.71 42.80
N ILE A 237 -20.17 8.56 41.78
CA ILE A 237 -19.79 9.95 41.99
C ILE A 237 -21.01 10.75 42.47
N ASN A 238 -22.14 10.59 41.82
CA ASN A 238 -23.37 11.31 42.14
C ASN A 238 -23.96 10.87 43.48
N GLU A 239 -23.88 9.59 43.86
CA GLU A 239 -24.26 9.11 45.19
C GLU A 239 -23.45 9.80 46.30
N LYS A 240 -22.13 9.96 46.09
CA LYS A 240 -21.27 10.68 47.04
C LYS A 240 -21.61 12.15 47.11
N LYS A 241 -21.86 12.80 45.96
CA LYS A 241 -22.28 14.20 45.91
C LYS A 241 -23.62 14.40 46.62
N LEU A 242 -24.58 13.51 46.36
CA LEU A 242 -25.89 13.52 47.00
C LEU A 242 -25.76 13.40 48.52
N HIS A 243 -25.01 12.41 49.01
CA HIS A 243 -24.76 12.23 50.44
C HIS A 243 -24.13 13.48 51.07
N MET A 244 -23.12 14.08 50.43
CA MET A 244 -22.50 15.32 50.90
C MET A 244 -23.49 16.50 50.90
N SER A 245 -24.26 16.68 49.83
CA SER A 245 -25.25 17.76 49.71
C SER A 245 -26.39 17.61 50.73
N GLU A 246 -26.83 16.39 51.04
CA GLU A 246 -27.87 16.11 52.04
C GLU A 246 -27.33 16.26 53.48
N GLN A 247 -26.14 15.73 53.77
CA GLN A 247 -25.54 15.77 55.10
C GLN A 247 -25.18 17.19 55.54
N TYR A 248 -24.66 18.01 54.64
CA TYR A 248 -24.13 19.35 54.95
C TYR A 248 -25.03 20.49 54.44
N ARG A 249 -26.19 20.19 53.84
CA ARG A 249 -27.11 21.17 53.21
C ARG A 249 -26.43 22.16 52.26
N LEU A 250 -25.39 21.71 51.57
CA LEU A 250 -24.48 22.56 50.77
C LEU A 250 -25.07 22.96 49.41
N SER A 251 -26.33 22.65 49.11
CA SER A 251 -26.87 22.78 47.76
C SER A 251 -28.37 23.07 47.76
N SER A 252 -28.85 23.71 46.68
CA SER A 252 -30.27 24.01 46.52
C SER A 252 -31.12 22.74 46.41
N TYR A 253 -32.39 22.84 46.81
CA TYR A 253 -33.37 21.75 46.72
C TYR A 253 -33.44 21.15 45.30
N TYR A 254 -33.52 22.00 44.27
CA TYR A 254 -33.58 21.56 42.87
C TYR A 254 -32.33 20.77 42.44
N TYR A 255 -31.14 21.16 42.90
CA TYR A 255 -29.92 20.43 42.62
C TYR A 255 -29.93 19.04 43.27
N ILE A 256 -30.35 18.95 44.53
CA ILE A 256 -30.48 17.67 45.25
C ILE A 256 -31.48 16.75 44.54
N GLN A 257 -32.62 17.28 44.08
CA GLN A 257 -33.61 16.49 43.35
C GLN A 257 -33.08 15.97 42.01
N SER A 258 -32.34 16.79 41.26
CA SER A 258 -31.71 16.33 40.01
C SER A 258 -30.71 15.19 40.24
N LEU A 259 -29.90 15.27 41.30
CA LEU A 259 -28.98 14.21 41.68
C LEU A 259 -29.70 12.91 42.08
N LYS A 260 -30.85 12.98 42.78
CA LYS A 260 -31.67 11.81 43.11
C LYS A 260 -32.17 11.09 41.87
N ILE A 261 -32.74 11.85 40.92
CA ILE A 261 -33.23 11.31 39.65
C ILE A 261 -32.09 10.62 38.88
N GLU A 262 -30.92 11.25 38.80
CA GLU A 262 -29.76 10.66 38.13
C GLU A 262 -29.27 9.38 38.82
N VAL A 263 -29.18 9.37 40.15
CA VAL A 263 -28.78 8.18 40.93
C VAL A 263 -29.78 7.03 40.72
N ASP A 264 -31.08 7.31 40.77
CA ASP A 264 -32.12 6.28 40.59
C ASP A 264 -32.12 5.72 39.16
N PHE A 265 -31.92 6.57 38.15
CA PHE A 265 -31.74 6.13 36.77
C PHE A 265 -30.54 5.18 36.64
N TYR A 266 -29.40 5.53 37.24
CA TYR A 266 -28.21 4.70 37.16
C TYR A 266 -28.32 3.40 37.98
N LYS A 267 -29.00 3.39 39.14
CA LYS A 267 -29.26 2.19 39.93
C LYS A 267 -30.05 1.13 39.15
N LYS A 268 -31.03 1.57 38.35
CA LYS A 268 -31.76 0.67 37.44
C LYS A 268 -30.82 0.03 36.41
N HIS A 269 -29.89 0.81 35.85
CA HIS A 269 -28.85 0.28 34.96
C HIS A 269 -27.86 -0.66 35.67
N TYR A 270 -27.55 -0.42 36.94
CA TYR A 270 -26.64 -1.27 37.72
C TYR A 270 -27.23 -2.66 37.99
N ASN A 271 -28.54 -2.74 38.22
CA ASN A 271 -29.27 -3.98 38.53
C ASN A 271 -29.82 -4.71 37.30
N SER A 272 -29.66 -4.13 36.11
CA SER A 272 -29.89 -4.80 34.82
C SER A 272 -28.65 -5.58 34.38
#